data_AF-A0A4S8MLS6-F1
#
_entry.id   AF-A0A4S8MLS6-F1
#
_cell.length_a   1.000
_cell.length_b   1.000
_cell.length_c   1.000
_cell.angle_alpha   90.00
_cell.angle_beta   90.00
_cell.angle_gamma   90.00
#
_symmetry.space_group_name_H-M   'P 1'
#
loop_
_entity.id
_entity.type
_entity.pdbx_description
1 polymer ?
#
loop_
_entity_poly.entity_id
_entity_poly.type
_entity_poly.pdbx_seq_one_letter_code
_entity_poly.pdbx_strand_id
1 'polypeptide(L)'
;MGYLPEHALQNLKKYSYSGVDKSIVSKYLLGPFWTWFVTLWPKTVAPNTITLSGLMIVFINFFTMLYYDPSYLCEKGGVITPRWIYFTYGIGLFLYQAFDAIDGKQARRTGMAGPLGEMFDHGCDALNTTLEVIIASQALNLGRSWWTVASQIATLANFYLTTWEEYHTGSLYLGIFSGPVEGILMIISIYMITGIFGPSFWDTPALQLLHLSSYAPAIASRFPIVAPYVNMGINEAFMVFAGFGLAFNIIVSCSNVSTATRTKSTSKSKLSLPTANGGTPNGTSVPKGKAKRDTNPLLLLLPFFISVSIQIAWMGAELPFSFSTPSSLSNDSDADLSVVEGEEKFTASDPGTGSIIHSPLFVPFLLSWGLQFAYMVGRMILAHVTRSRPSSSSTTADEQDHSAPALDGTGFPTWDPMWIWSFLIGAVDANLPLIHRVLYYIFPVMTHPDLLRSGGWKPVLHSSPFMTTLVVYTTLVISLVRYGVFVTMVIREVTAYLGIACFRVLRRDGEGEWRNAGEVATKRD
;
A
#
# COMPACT_ATOMS: atom_id res chain seq x y z
N MET A 1 5.55 -28.97 7.91
CA MET A 1 4.48 -28.16 8.55
C MET A 1 3.90 -27.24 7.50
N GLY A 2 2.58 -27.02 7.51
CA GLY A 2 1.93 -26.04 6.63
C GLY A 2 2.32 -24.61 6.99
N TYR A 3 2.16 -23.69 6.06
CA TYR A 3 2.33 -22.25 6.24
C TYR A 3 1.30 -21.70 7.23
N LEU A 4 0.06 -22.19 7.16
CA LEU A 4 -1.03 -21.88 8.09
C LEU A 4 -1.18 -22.97 9.15
N PRO A 5 -1.40 -22.60 10.43
CA PRO A 5 -1.72 -23.59 11.45
C PRO A 5 -3.17 -24.07 11.32
N GLU A 6 -3.45 -25.27 11.80
CA GLU A 6 -4.72 -25.97 11.57
C GLU A 6 -5.95 -25.20 12.09
N HIS A 7 -5.85 -24.54 13.24
CA HIS A 7 -6.94 -23.75 13.79
C HIS A 7 -7.30 -22.53 12.92
N ALA A 8 -6.31 -21.94 12.25
CA ALA A 8 -6.55 -20.83 11.30
C ALA A 8 -7.36 -21.31 10.10
N LEU A 9 -7.03 -22.49 9.58
CA LEU A 9 -7.74 -23.10 8.46
C LEU A 9 -9.21 -23.38 8.84
N GLN A 10 -9.46 -23.92 10.03
CA GLN A 10 -10.83 -24.20 10.52
C GLN A 10 -11.72 -22.95 10.55
N ASN A 11 -11.16 -21.79 10.83
CA ASN A 11 -11.90 -20.54 10.85
C ASN A 11 -12.30 -20.03 9.45
N LEU A 12 -11.57 -20.41 8.39
CA LEU A 12 -11.92 -20.03 7.01
C LEU A 12 -13.31 -20.50 6.59
N LYS A 13 -13.76 -21.67 7.07
CA LYS A 13 -15.11 -22.19 6.78
C LYS A 13 -16.21 -21.38 7.48
N LYS A 14 -15.88 -20.68 8.56
CA LYS A 14 -16.80 -19.85 9.35
C LYS A 14 -16.85 -18.40 8.85
N TYR A 15 -15.92 -18.04 7.97
CA TYR A 15 -15.80 -16.69 7.47
C TYR A 15 -16.94 -16.33 6.51
N SER A 16 -17.49 -15.13 6.67
CA SER A 16 -18.47 -14.55 5.76
C SER A 16 -18.13 -13.07 5.58
N TYR A 17 -18.03 -12.66 4.31
CA TYR A 17 -17.75 -11.28 3.94
C TYR A 17 -18.86 -10.34 4.41
N SER A 18 -18.46 -9.17 4.91
CA SER A 18 -19.38 -8.11 5.33
C SER A 18 -18.81 -6.76 4.90
N GLY A 19 -19.44 -6.12 3.93
CA GLY A 19 -19.08 -4.78 3.45
C GLY A 19 -20.22 -3.80 3.66
N VAL A 20 -19.90 -2.59 4.12
CA VAL A 20 -20.84 -1.47 4.20
C VAL A 20 -20.40 -0.43 3.17
N ASP A 21 -20.99 -0.51 1.98
CA ASP A 21 -20.77 0.46 0.91
C ASP A 21 -21.78 1.61 1.00
N LYS A 22 -21.29 2.83 1.25
CA LYS A 22 -22.10 4.05 1.28
C LYS A 22 -21.87 4.95 0.06
N SER A 23 -21.06 4.53 -0.92
CA SER A 23 -20.78 5.28 -2.15
C SER A 23 -22.06 5.46 -2.97
N ILE A 24 -22.36 6.72 -3.29
CA ILE A 24 -23.52 7.08 -4.12
C ILE A 24 -23.26 6.66 -5.58
N VAL A 25 -22.03 6.84 -6.05
CA VAL A 25 -21.62 6.53 -7.42
C VAL A 25 -21.64 5.01 -7.66
N SER A 26 -21.06 4.24 -6.73
CA SER A 26 -21.11 2.78 -6.73
C SER A 26 -22.56 2.29 -6.77
N LYS A 27 -23.41 2.79 -5.87
CA LYS A 27 -24.77 2.28 -5.71
C LYS A 27 -25.68 2.57 -6.91
N TYR A 28 -25.64 3.79 -7.44
CA TYR A 28 -26.64 4.24 -8.43
C TYR A 28 -26.14 4.29 -9.88
N LEU A 29 -24.84 4.45 -10.11
CA LEU A 29 -24.29 4.54 -11.46
C LEU A 29 -23.56 3.25 -11.86
N LEU A 30 -22.55 2.85 -11.09
CA LEU A 30 -21.67 1.75 -11.48
C LEU A 30 -22.25 0.37 -11.13
N GLY A 31 -23.08 0.26 -10.08
CA GLY A 31 -23.74 -0.99 -9.69
C GLY A 31 -24.59 -1.62 -10.81
N PRO A 32 -25.47 -0.85 -11.49
CA PRO A 32 -26.18 -1.32 -12.67
C PRO A 32 -25.22 -1.71 -13.80
N PHE A 33 -24.22 -0.88 -14.08
CA PHE A 33 -23.20 -1.16 -15.09
C PHE A 33 -22.47 -2.47 -14.82
N TRP A 34 -21.93 -2.70 -13.63
CA TRP A 34 -21.24 -3.94 -13.24
C TRP A 34 -22.16 -5.17 -13.28
N THR A 35 -23.43 -5.00 -12.96
CA THR A 35 -24.42 -6.09 -13.01
C THR A 35 -24.74 -6.50 -14.44
N TRP A 36 -24.74 -5.55 -15.38
CA TRP A 36 -24.75 -5.86 -16.81
C TRP A 36 -23.41 -6.43 -17.27
N PHE A 37 -22.31 -5.80 -16.90
CA PHE A 37 -20.97 -6.09 -17.40
C PHE A 37 -20.51 -7.51 -17.07
N VAL A 38 -20.82 -8.00 -15.86
CA VAL A 38 -20.51 -9.38 -15.49
C VAL A 38 -21.19 -10.39 -16.43
N THR A 39 -22.36 -10.07 -16.99
CA THR A 39 -23.08 -11.01 -17.88
C THR A 39 -22.34 -11.34 -19.17
N LEU A 40 -21.42 -10.46 -19.59
CA LEU A 40 -20.55 -10.67 -20.75
C LEU A 40 -19.49 -11.74 -20.51
N TRP A 41 -19.16 -12.03 -19.24
CA TRP A 41 -18.18 -13.03 -18.89
C TRP A 41 -18.79 -14.44 -18.85
N PRO A 42 -18.20 -15.42 -19.58
CA PRO A 42 -18.63 -16.81 -19.53
C PRO A 42 -18.51 -17.39 -18.12
N LYS A 43 -19.43 -18.28 -17.73
CA LYS A 43 -19.38 -18.99 -16.44
C LYS A 43 -18.21 -19.99 -16.33
N THR A 44 -17.43 -20.18 -17.40
CA THR A 44 -16.20 -20.99 -17.40
C THR A 44 -15.00 -20.23 -16.84
N VAL A 45 -15.08 -18.89 -16.76
CA VAL A 45 -14.01 -18.04 -16.24
C VAL A 45 -14.15 -17.90 -14.73
N ALA A 46 -13.08 -18.22 -14.01
CA ALA A 46 -13.03 -18.08 -12.55
C ALA A 46 -12.98 -16.59 -12.15
N PRO A 47 -13.59 -16.21 -11.02
CA PRO A 47 -13.57 -14.84 -10.50
C PRO A 47 -12.15 -14.25 -10.40
N ASN A 48 -11.23 -14.97 -9.76
CA ASN A 48 -9.86 -14.51 -9.54
C ASN A 48 -9.07 -14.34 -10.85
N THR A 49 -9.48 -15.01 -11.94
CA THR A 49 -8.90 -14.78 -13.28
C THR A 49 -9.30 -13.41 -13.83
N ILE A 50 -10.51 -12.93 -13.53
CA ILE A 50 -10.99 -11.60 -13.91
C ILE A 50 -10.16 -10.54 -13.19
N THR A 51 -10.05 -10.65 -11.87
CA THR A 51 -9.22 -9.78 -11.02
C THR A 51 -7.77 -9.73 -11.51
N LEU A 52 -7.16 -10.90 -11.75
CA LEU A 52 -5.79 -10.98 -12.25
C LEU A 52 -5.63 -10.32 -13.63
N SER A 53 -6.63 -10.48 -14.51
CA SER A 53 -6.62 -9.83 -15.83
C SER A 53 -6.62 -8.31 -15.72
N GLY A 54 -7.31 -7.76 -14.72
CA GLY A 54 -7.30 -6.34 -14.41
C GLY A 54 -5.89 -5.88 -14.05
N LEU A 55 -5.27 -6.59 -13.10
CA LEU A 55 -3.90 -6.29 -12.68
C LEU A 55 -2.90 -6.39 -13.86
N MET A 56 -3.08 -7.33 -14.79
CA MET A 56 -2.23 -7.43 -15.98
C MET A 56 -2.32 -6.19 -16.88
N ILE A 57 -3.50 -5.56 -16.98
CA ILE A 57 -3.66 -4.31 -17.73
C ILE A 57 -2.86 -3.17 -17.08
N VAL A 58 -2.86 -3.10 -15.75
CA VAL A 58 -2.04 -2.12 -15.02
C VAL A 58 -0.54 -2.38 -15.26
N PHE A 59 -0.09 -3.63 -15.24
CA PHE A 59 1.30 -3.95 -15.59
C PHE A 59 1.66 -3.47 -17.00
N ILE A 60 0.78 -3.65 -17.98
CA ILE A 60 0.99 -3.14 -19.34
C ILE A 60 1.15 -1.62 -19.33
N ASN A 61 0.30 -0.89 -18.60
CA ASN A 61 0.41 0.56 -18.45
C ASN A 61 1.72 0.98 -17.77
N PHE A 62 2.10 0.30 -16.69
CA PHE A 62 3.35 0.53 -15.98
C PHE A 62 4.58 0.31 -16.87
N PHE A 63 4.63 -0.79 -17.64
CA PHE A 63 5.73 -1.05 -18.57
C PHE A 63 5.72 -0.11 -19.76
N THR A 64 4.55 0.35 -20.22
CA THR A 64 4.45 1.40 -21.24
C THR A 64 5.04 2.71 -20.73
N MET A 65 4.76 3.08 -19.47
CA MET A 65 5.37 4.23 -18.81
C MET A 65 6.89 4.10 -18.75
N LEU A 66 7.42 2.95 -18.30
CA LEU A 66 8.86 2.70 -18.25
C LEU A 66 9.52 2.66 -19.64
N TYR A 67 8.79 2.26 -20.68
CA TYR A 67 9.30 2.26 -22.04
C TYR A 67 9.57 3.69 -22.55
N TYR A 68 8.64 4.63 -22.28
CA TYR A 68 8.79 6.02 -22.71
C TYR A 68 9.60 6.89 -21.73
N ASP A 69 9.56 6.58 -20.44
CA ASP A 69 10.26 7.32 -19.39
C ASP A 69 10.98 6.34 -18.44
N PRO A 70 12.04 5.65 -18.89
CA PRO A 70 12.75 4.65 -18.09
C PRO A 70 13.44 5.24 -16.87
N SER A 71 13.72 6.55 -16.92
CA SER A 71 14.31 7.31 -15.82
C SER A 71 13.24 7.95 -14.92
N TYR A 72 11.96 7.92 -15.25
CA TYR A 72 10.90 8.51 -14.43
C TYR A 72 11.09 10.02 -14.17
N LEU A 73 11.53 10.75 -15.19
CA LEU A 73 11.84 12.19 -15.12
C LEU A 73 10.62 13.08 -15.40
N CYS A 74 9.61 12.56 -16.09
CA CYS A 74 8.45 13.29 -16.59
C CYS A 74 8.82 14.46 -17.53
N GLU A 75 7.80 15.18 -18.01
CA GLU A 75 7.98 16.34 -18.89
C GLU A 75 8.76 17.46 -18.19
N LYS A 76 8.56 17.63 -16.88
CA LYS A 76 9.33 18.55 -16.02
C LYS A 76 10.84 18.27 -16.03
N GLY A 77 11.23 17.01 -16.19
CA GLY A 77 12.63 16.58 -16.32
C GLY A 77 13.10 16.45 -17.78
N GLY A 78 12.34 16.97 -18.75
CA GLY A 78 12.69 16.99 -20.16
C GLY A 78 12.27 15.77 -20.98
N VAL A 79 11.48 14.85 -20.41
CA VAL A 79 11.02 13.65 -21.12
C VAL A 79 9.59 13.86 -21.65
N ILE A 80 9.47 13.95 -22.98
CA ILE A 80 8.17 14.10 -23.65
C ILE A 80 7.63 12.72 -24.03
N THR A 81 6.46 12.38 -23.52
CA THR A 81 5.78 11.11 -23.79
C THR A 81 4.61 11.30 -24.75
N PRO A 82 4.27 10.29 -25.59
CA PRO A 82 3.10 10.39 -26.45
C PRO A 82 1.80 10.48 -25.65
N ARG A 83 0.98 11.48 -25.95
CA ARG A 83 -0.24 11.79 -25.19
C ARG A 83 -1.24 10.64 -25.09
N TRP A 84 -1.26 9.75 -26.08
CA TRP A 84 -2.21 8.65 -26.14
C TRP A 84 -2.03 7.64 -25.00
N ILE A 85 -0.83 7.52 -24.42
CA ILE A 85 -0.57 6.59 -23.31
C ILE A 85 -1.40 6.97 -22.07
N TYR A 86 -1.68 8.26 -21.87
CA TYR A 86 -2.50 8.71 -20.75
C TYR A 86 -3.95 8.24 -20.89
N PHE A 87 -4.48 8.16 -22.12
CA PHE A 87 -5.79 7.56 -22.35
C PHE A 87 -5.79 6.05 -22.05
N THR A 88 -4.70 5.34 -22.35
CA THR A 88 -4.60 3.92 -21.98
C THR A 88 -4.47 3.71 -20.48
N TYR A 89 -3.87 4.65 -19.74
CA TYR A 89 -3.87 4.65 -18.27
C TYR A 89 -5.28 4.83 -17.72
N GLY A 90 -6.03 5.81 -18.22
CA GLY A 90 -7.44 6.03 -17.87
C GLY A 90 -8.33 4.81 -18.14
N ILE A 91 -8.26 4.26 -19.35
CA ILE A 91 -9.03 3.07 -19.74
C ILE A 91 -8.60 1.86 -18.91
N GLY A 92 -7.29 1.66 -18.72
CA GLY A 92 -6.77 0.51 -18.00
C GLY A 92 -7.15 0.51 -16.53
N LEU A 93 -7.07 1.66 -15.86
CA LEU A 93 -7.49 1.80 -14.47
C LEU A 93 -9.01 1.64 -14.31
N PHE A 94 -9.80 2.14 -15.28
CA PHE A 94 -11.25 1.88 -15.30
C PHE A 94 -11.56 0.39 -15.45
N LEU A 95 -10.86 -0.31 -16.35
CA LEU A 95 -11.03 -1.75 -16.54
C LEU A 95 -10.59 -2.54 -15.30
N TYR A 96 -9.49 -2.14 -14.64
CA TYR A 96 -9.06 -2.72 -13.38
C TYR A 96 -10.18 -2.64 -12.33
N GLN A 97 -10.71 -1.43 -12.08
CA GLN A 97 -11.81 -1.22 -11.14
C GLN A 97 -13.07 -2.01 -11.54
N ALA A 98 -13.38 -2.06 -12.83
CA ALA A 98 -14.56 -2.79 -13.29
C ALA A 98 -14.40 -4.30 -13.11
N PHE A 99 -13.18 -4.84 -13.26
CA PHE A 99 -12.88 -6.26 -13.10
C PHE A 99 -12.89 -6.70 -11.64
N ASP A 100 -12.30 -5.89 -10.77
CA ASP A 100 -12.42 -5.98 -9.30
C ASP A 100 -13.89 -6.04 -8.88
N ALA A 101 -14.70 -5.03 -9.24
CA ALA A 101 -16.09 -4.96 -8.81
C ALA A 101 -17.01 -6.10 -9.31
N ILE A 102 -16.68 -6.72 -10.46
CA ILE A 102 -17.47 -7.84 -11.00
C ILE A 102 -16.99 -9.22 -10.51
N ASP A 103 -15.81 -9.34 -9.90
CA ASP A 103 -15.28 -10.65 -9.51
C ASP A 103 -16.19 -11.33 -8.48
N GLY A 104 -16.73 -10.59 -7.50
CA GLY A 104 -17.63 -11.09 -6.48
C GLY A 104 -19.01 -11.39 -7.07
N LYS A 105 -19.43 -10.63 -8.10
CA LYS A 105 -20.65 -10.94 -8.86
C LYS A 105 -20.47 -12.23 -9.65
N GLN A 106 -19.30 -12.45 -10.24
CA GLN A 106 -18.95 -13.69 -10.93
C GLN A 106 -18.86 -14.87 -9.95
N ALA A 107 -18.29 -14.65 -8.76
CA ALA A 107 -18.18 -15.65 -7.71
C ALA A 107 -19.56 -16.15 -7.26
N ARG A 108 -20.54 -15.25 -7.13
CA ARG A 108 -21.94 -15.62 -6.88
C ARG A 108 -22.56 -16.39 -8.05
N ARG A 109 -22.31 -15.98 -9.31
CA ARG A 109 -22.83 -16.66 -10.52
C ARG A 109 -22.27 -18.07 -10.73
N THR A 110 -21.07 -18.32 -10.23
CA THR A 110 -20.32 -19.57 -10.43
C THR A 110 -20.28 -20.46 -9.18
N GLY A 111 -20.82 -20.01 -8.04
CA GLY A 111 -20.75 -20.74 -6.77
C GLY A 111 -19.35 -20.78 -6.14
N MET A 112 -18.47 -19.85 -6.52
CA MET A 112 -17.07 -19.76 -6.12
C MET A 112 -16.80 -18.72 -5.02
N ALA A 113 -17.84 -18.17 -4.40
CA ALA A 113 -17.70 -17.21 -3.31
C ALA A 113 -17.06 -17.84 -2.06
N GLY A 114 -16.12 -17.12 -1.46
CA GLY A 114 -15.42 -17.55 -0.24
C GLY A 114 -14.22 -16.67 0.09
N PRO A 115 -13.55 -16.91 1.24
CA PRO A 115 -12.41 -16.09 1.69
C PRO A 115 -11.22 -16.11 0.73
N LEU A 116 -11.06 -17.17 -0.07
CA LEU A 116 -10.00 -17.24 -1.09
C LEU A 116 -10.11 -16.12 -2.15
N GLY A 117 -11.33 -15.77 -2.55
CA GLY A 117 -11.57 -14.72 -3.54
C GLY A 117 -11.16 -13.36 -2.97
N GLU A 118 -11.68 -13.01 -1.79
CA GLU A 118 -11.36 -11.76 -1.10
C GLU A 118 -9.86 -11.59 -0.84
N MET A 119 -9.18 -12.64 -0.36
CA MET A 119 -7.73 -12.58 -0.16
C MET A 119 -6.95 -12.34 -1.46
N PHE A 120 -7.43 -12.90 -2.56
CA PHE A 120 -6.80 -12.73 -3.86
C PHE A 120 -7.03 -11.31 -4.40
N ASP A 121 -8.25 -10.82 -4.26
CA ASP A 121 -8.69 -9.50 -4.67
C ASP A 121 -7.92 -8.38 -3.96
N HIS A 122 -7.98 -8.37 -2.63
CA HIS A 122 -7.23 -7.41 -1.82
C HIS A 122 -5.70 -7.55 -2.02
N GLY A 123 -5.20 -8.75 -2.35
CA GLY A 123 -3.80 -8.96 -2.70
C GLY A 123 -3.40 -8.31 -4.03
N CYS A 124 -4.30 -8.31 -5.01
CA CYS A 124 -4.11 -7.58 -6.27
C CYS A 124 -4.14 -6.07 -6.03
N ASP A 125 -5.09 -5.58 -5.22
CA ASP A 125 -5.18 -4.17 -4.86
C ASP A 125 -3.94 -3.65 -4.13
N ALA A 126 -3.37 -4.46 -3.23
CA ALA A 126 -2.17 -4.11 -2.50
C ALA A 126 -0.95 -3.93 -3.44
N LEU A 127 -0.85 -4.72 -4.51
CA LEU A 127 0.16 -4.53 -5.55
C LEU A 127 -0.15 -3.29 -6.42
N ASN A 128 -1.41 -3.17 -6.84
CA ASN A 128 -1.87 -2.09 -7.71
C ASN A 128 -1.64 -0.71 -7.08
N THR A 129 -1.77 -0.62 -5.76
CA THR A 129 -1.56 0.60 -4.96
C THR A 129 -0.26 1.33 -5.32
N THR A 130 0.89 0.63 -5.31
CA THR A 130 2.18 1.26 -5.65
C THR A 130 2.32 1.54 -7.14
N LEU A 131 1.83 0.64 -8.00
CA LEU A 131 1.90 0.83 -9.45
C LEU A 131 1.14 2.09 -9.87
N GLU A 132 -0.08 2.28 -9.34
CA GLU A 132 -0.88 3.46 -9.65
C GLU A 132 -0.35 4.74 -9.02
N VAL A 133 0.30 4.69 -7.85
CA VAL A 133 1.02 5.87 -7.34
C VAL A 133 2.08 6.33 -8.34
N ILE A 134 2.83 5.40 -8.91
CA ILE A 134 3.88 5.71 -9.89
C ILE A 134 3.25 6.24 -11.19
N ILE A 135 2.24 5.58 -11.75
CA ILE A 135 1.63 6.04 -13.01
C ILE A 135 0.91 7.39 -12.82
N ALA A 136 0.16 7.57 -11.73
CA ALA A 136 -0.56 8.82 -11.44
C ALA A 136 0.39 9.99 -11.18
N SER A 137 1.47 9.76 -10.42
CA SER A 137 2.45 10.82 -10.15
C SER A 137 3.21 11.22 -11.42
N GLN A 138 3.42 10.29 -12.35
CA GLN A 138 3.96 10.59 -13.68
C GLN A 138 3.00 11.49 -14.47
N ALA A 139 1.71 11.14 -14.50
CA ALA A 139 0.68 11.89 -15.23
C ALA A 139 0.44 13.30 -14.66
N LEU A 140 0.71 13.51 -13.37
CA LEU A 140 0.67 14.81 -12.68
C LEU A 140 1.99 15.60 -12.78
N ASN A 141 2.94 15.11 -13.57
CA ASN A 141 4.26 15.72 -13.77
C ASN A 141 5.10 15.85 -12.49
N LEU A 142 4.89 14.97 -11.50
CA LEU A 142 5.60 15.00 -10.21
C LEU A 142 6.96 14.31 -10.25
N GLY A 143 7.08 13.22 -11.04
CA GLY A 143 8.32 12.47 -11.25
C GLY A 143 9.06 12.08 -9.96
N ARG A 144 10.39 12.18 -9.99
CA ARG A 144 11.28 11.98 -8.84
C ARG A 144 11.17 13.14 -7.83
N SER A 145 10.16 13.08 -6.96
CA SER A 145 9.92 14.13 -5.97
C SER A 145 9.35 13.62 -4.65
N TRP A 146 9.48 14.43 -3.61
CA TRP A 146 8.87 14.17 -2.32
C TRP A 146 7.34 14.16 -2.38
N TRP A 147 6.72 14.76 -3.41
CA TRP A 147 5.28 14.64 -3.66
C TRP A 147 4.88 13.23 -4.10
N THR A 148 5.68 12.57 -4.94
CA THR A 148 5.48 11.15 -5.28
C THR A 148 5.65 10.27 -4.05
N VAL A 149 6.63 10.56 -3.20
CA VAL A 149 6.84 9.85 -1.92
C VAL A 149 5.66 10.06 -0.96
N ALA A 150 5.17 11.30 -0.84
CA ALA A 150 4.01 11.61 -0.03
C ALA A 150 2.75 10.90 -0.55
N SER A 151 2.58 10.82 -1.88
CA SER A 151 1.50 10.06 -2.52
C SER A 151 1.59 8.56 -2.23
N GLN A 152 2.80 7.99 -2.26
CA GLN A 152 3.05 6.61 -1.86
C GLN A 152 2.62 6.38 -0.41
N ILE A 153 3.11 7.20 0.51
CA ILE A 153 2.77 7.08 1.95
C ILE A 153 1.27 7.24 2.16
N ALA A 154 0.65 8.23 1.54
CA ALA A 154 -0.78 8.51 1.69
C ALA A 154 -1.65 7.34 1.22
N THR A 155 -1.32 6.77 0.05
CA THR A 155 -2.11 5.68 -0.53
C THR A 155 -1.91 4.39 0.27
N LEU A 156 -0.67 4.07 0.66
CA LEU A 156 -0.40 2.93 1.55
C LEU A 156 -1.04 3.11 2.94
N ALA A 157 -1.04 4.33 3.48
CA ALA A 157 -1.69 4.63 4.76
C ALA A 157 -3.20 4.38 4.67
N ASN A 158 -3.84 4.84 3.60
CA ASN A 158 -5.26 4.63 3.38
C ASN A 158 -5.59 3.13 3.31
N PHE A 159 -4.84 2.35 2.54
CA PHE A 159 -5.05 0.90 2.40
C PHE A 159 -4.77 0.12 3.70
N TYR A 160 -3.72 0.52 4.43
CA TYR A 160 -3.40 -0.07 5.73
C TYR A 160 -4.51 0.21 6.75
N LEU A 161 -4.98 1.46 6.79
CA LEU A 161 -6.01 1.92 7.72
C LEU A 161 -7.34 1.21 7.49
N THR A 162 -7.79 1.06 6.23
CA THR A 162 -9.04 0.34 5.92
C THR A 162 -8.94 -1.12 6.30
N THR A 163 -7.80 -1.77 6.03
CA THR A 163 -7.58 -3.17 6.44
C THR A 163 -7.49 -3.32 7.96
N TRP A 164 -6.86 -2.37 8.65
CA TRP A 164 -6.82 -2.32 10.11
C TRP A 164 -8.22 -2.11 10.70
N GLU A 165 -9.02 -1.24 10.11
CA GLU A 165 -10.41 -1.01 10.50
C GLU A 165 -11.25 -2.27 10.33
N GLU A 166 -11.15 -2.92 9.17
CA GLU A 166 -11.82 -4.18 8.87
C GLU A 166 -11.41 -5.28 9.85
N TYR A 167 -10.12 -5.39 10.20
CA TYR A 167 -9.63 -6.31 11.23
C TYR A 167 -10.33 -6.15 12.59
N HIS A 168 -10.62 -4.92 13.00
CA HIS A 168 -11.21 -4.63 14.31
C HIS A 168 -12.74 -4.69 14.30
N THR A 169 -13.36 -4.18 13.24
CA THR A 169 -14.81 -4.04 13.12
C THR A 169 -15.47 -5.30 12.57
N GLY A 170 -14.73 -6.10 11.77
CA GLY A 170 -15.27 -7.26 11.06
C GLY A 170 -16.02 -6.90 9.78
N SER A 171 -15.99 -5.65 9.34
CA SER A 171 -16.64 -5.20 8.10
C SER A 171 -15.80 -4.15 7.39
N LEU A 172 -15.75 -4.24 6.06
CA LEU A 172 -15.13 -3.24 5.21
C LEU A 172 -16.05 -2.03 5.07
N TYR A 173 -15.61 -0.87 5.55
CA TYR A 173 -16.37 0.38 5.42
C TYR A 173 -15.88 1.17 4.22
N LEU A 174 -16.78 1.45 3.27
CA LEU A 174 -16.51 2.33 2.14
C LEU A 174 -17.29 3.64 2.36
N GLY A 175 -16.55 4.75 2.44
CA GLY A 175 -17.10 6.08 2.74
C GLY A 175 -18.09 6.60 1.69
N ILE A 176 -18.91 7.59 2.08
CA ILE A 176 -19.88 8.25 1.17
C ILE A 176 -19.16 9.11 0.12
N PHE A 177 -18.08 9.76 0.54
CA PHE A 177 -17.19 10.59 -0.25
C PHE A 177 -15.77 10.17 0.14
N SER A 178 -14.86 9.98 -0.84
CA SER A 178 -13.54 9.34 -0.66
C SER A 178 -13.55 7.81 -0.49
N GLY A 179 -14.55 7.09 -1.01
CA GLY A 179 -14.43 5.65 -1.24
C GLY A 179 -13.40 5.34 -2.35
N PRO A 180 -12.93 4.08 -2.48
CA PRO A 180 -12.03 3.68 -3.57
C PRO A 180 -12.59 4.03 -4.95
N VAL A 181 -13.91 3.95 -5.13
CA VAL A 181 -14.57 4.23 -6.40
C VAL A 181 -14.39 5.67 -6.84
N GLU A 182 -14.75 6.64 -5.99
CA GLU A 182 -14.63 8.07 -6.30
C GLU A 182 -13.16 8.48 -6.49
N GLY A 183 -12.26 7.95 -5.67
CA GLY A 183 -10.82 8.18 -5.80
C GLY A 183 -10.29 7.71 -7.15
N ILE A 184 -10.63 6.49 -7.56
CA ILE A 184 -10.22 5.94 -8.86
C ILE A 184 -10.80 6.76 -10.02
N LEU A 185 -12.08 7.15 -9.99
CA LEU A 185 -12.68 7.99 -11.04
C LEU A 185 -12.01 9.36 -11.15
N MET A 186 -11.52 9.90 -10.02
CA MET A 186 -10.73 11.13 -9.99
C MET A 186 -9.37 10.94 -10.67
N ILE A 187 -8.66 9.83 -10.41
CA ILE A 187 -7.39 9.51 -11.09
C ILE A 187 -7.62 9.24 -12.59
N ILE A 188 -8.70 8.55 -12.97
CA ILE A 188 -9.09 8.38 -14.38
C ILE A 188 -9.30 9.75 -15.04
N SER A 189 -9.98 10.68 -14.36
CA SER A 189 -10.18 12.04 -14.86
C SER A 189 -8.84 12.77 -15.05
N ILE A 190 -7.90 12.60 -14.11
CA ILE A 190 -6.53 13.12 -14.23
C ILE A 190 -5.87 12.57 -15.50
N TYR A 191 -5.93 11.26 -15.73
CA TYR A 191 -5.37 10.64 -16.93
C TYR A 191 -5.98 11.20 -18.22
N MET A 192 -7.31 11.38 -18.26
CA MET A 192 -7.98 11.97 -19.44
C MET A 192 -7.54 13.42 -19.68
N ILE A 193 -7.44 14.23 -18.62
CA ILE A 193 -6.97 15.62 -18.70
C ILE A 193 -5.52 15.68 -19.15
N THR A 194 -4.63 14.85 -18.59
CA THR A 194 -3.23 14.73 -19.01
C THR A 194 -3.13 14.31 -20.47
N GLY A 195 -3.97 13.39 -20.95
CA GLY A 195 -4.04 13.03 -22.37
C GLY A 195 -4.41 14.21 -23.27
N ILE A 196 -5.35 15.07 -22.85
CA ILE A 196 -5.85 16.21 -23.65
C ILE A 196 -4.91 17.42 -23.59
N PHE A 197 -4.32 17.73 -22.43
CA PHE A 197 -3.56 18.97 -22.18
C PHE A 197 -2.05 18.76 -21.94
N GLY A 198 -1.63 17.53 -21.65
CA GLY A 198 -0.24 17.16 -21.41
C GLY A 198 0.10 17.24 -19.91
N PRO A 199 1.15 16.54 -19.43
CA PRO A 199 1.57 16.62 -18.03
C PRO A 199 1.86 18.04 -17.54
N SER A 200 2.51 18.87 -18.34
CA SER A 200 2.84 20.27 -18.01
C SER A 200 1.62 21.15 -17.68
N PHE A 201 0.42 20.75 -18.09
CA PHE A 201 -0.83 21.42 -17.67
C PHE A 201 -0.94 21.53 -16.15
N TRP A 202 -0.53 20.49 -15.42
CA TRP A 202 -0.68 20.42 -13.97
C TRP A 202 0.26 21.35 -13.21
N ASP A 203 1.34 21.82 -13.83
CA ASP A 203 2.23 22.82 -13.24
C ASP A 203 1.65 24.24 -13.31
N THR A 204 0.55 24.44 -14.04
CA THR A 204 -0.14 25.73 -14.11
C THR A 204 -0.54 26.17 -12.70
N PRO A 205 -0.22 27.41 -12.27
CA PRO A 205 -0.64 27.92 -10.97
C PRO A 205 -2.16 27.87 -10.78
N ALA A 206 -2.63 27.42 -9.62
CA ALA A 206 -4.07 27.26 -9.36
C ALA A 206 -4.85 28.59 -9.50
N LEU A 207 -4.27 29.71 -9.08
CA LEU A 207 -4.88 31.04 -9.24
C LEU A 207 -4.95 31.49 -10.70
N GLN A 208 -4.04 31.03 -11.55
CA GLN A 208 -4.10 31.31 -12.99
C GLN A 208 -5.28 30.60 -13.63
N LEU A 209 -5.52 29.33 -13.28
CA LEU A 209 -6.69 28.58 -13.78
C LEU A 209 -8.01 29.23 -13.36
N LEU A 210 -8.08 29.79 -12.14
CA LEU A 210 -9.25 30.49 -11.63
C LEU A 210 -9.38 31.94 -12.15
N HIS A 211 -8.46 32.42 -12.99
CA HIS A 211 -8.40 33.82 -13.45
C HIS A 211 -8.27 34.84 -12.29
N LEU A 212 -7.59 34.44 -11.20
CA LEU A 212 -7.37 35.24 -9.99
C LEU A 212 -5.89 35.61 -9.77
N SER A 213 -5.03 35.42 -10.78
CA SER A 213 -3.59 35.71 -10.70
C SER A 213 -3.28 37.17 -10.32
N SER A 214 -4.14 38.12 -10.69
CA SER A 214 -4.00 39.54 -10.32
C SER A 214 -4.06 39.78 -8.80
N TYR A 215 -4.71 38.88 -8.05
CA TYR A 215 -4.81 38.97 -6.60
C TYR A 215 -3.63 38.31 -5.86
N ALA A 216 -2.77 37.56 -6.56
CA ALA A 216 -1.64 36.84 -5.97
C ALA A 216 -0.73 37.73 -5.10
N PRO A 217 -0.27 38.92 -5.57
CA PRO A 217 0.58 39.79 -4.75
C PRO A 217 -0.14 40.33 -3.51
N ALA A 218 -1.43 40.65 -3.65
CA ALA A 218 -2.25 41.14 -2.55
C ALA A 218 -2.46 40.05 -1.48
N ILE A 219 -2.76 38.81 -1.89
CA ILE A 219 -2.90 37.67 -0.98
C ILE A 219 -1.58 37.39 -0.25
N ALA A 220 -0.46 37.34 -0.97
CA ALA A 220 0.86 37.11 -0.37
C ALA A 220 1.23 38.17 0.69
N SER A 221 0.93 39.44 0.41
CA SER A 221 1.19 40.55 1.35
C SER A 221 0.29 40.52 2.59
N ARG A 222 -0.98 40.13 2.44
CA ARG A 222 -1.98 40.05 3.53
C ARG A 222 -1.79 38.82 4.40
N PHE A 223 -1.34 37.71 3.82
CA PHE A 223 -1.15 36.43 4.47
C PHE A 223 0.26 35.88 4.18
N PRO A 224 1.30 36.35 4.91
CA PRO A 224 2.68 35.93 4.69
C PRO A 224 2.88 34.40 4.78
N ILE A 225 2.06 33.71 5.58
CA ILE A 225 2.08 32.25 5.69
C ILE A 225 1.60 31.53 4.42
N VAL A 226 0.74 32.17 3.63
CA VAL A 226 0.21 31.62 2.36
C VAL A 226 1.08 32.00 1.17
N ALA A 227 1.92 33.05 1.31
CA ALA A 227 2.76 33.57 0.24
C ALA A 227 3.57 32.50 -0.54
N PRO A 228 4.19 31.48 0.09
CA PRO A 228 4.91 30.43 -0.63
C PRO A 228 4.02 29.56 -1.54
N TYR A 229 2.72 29.51 -1.25
CA TYR A 229 1.75 28.62 -1.90
C TYR A 229 0.85 29.35 -2.90
N VAL A 230 0.97 30.68 -3.03
CA VAL A 230 0.12 31.49 -3.92
C VAL A 230 0.28 31.08 -5.39
N ASN A 231 1.49 30.69 -5.80
CA ASN A 231 1.79 30.23 -7.16
C ASN A 231 1.94 28.71 -7.26
N MET A 232 1.36 27.96 -6.31
CA MET A 232 1.38 26.50 -6.31
C MET A 232 0.69 25.97 -7.57
N GLY A 233 1.34 24.99 -8.22
CA GLY A 233 0.78 24.27 -9.35
C GLY A 233 -0.47 23.46 -8.96
N ILE A 234 -1.34 23.17 -9.92
CA ILE A 234 -2.55 22.37 -9.67
C ILE A 234 -2.19 20.95 -9.21
N ASN A 235 -1.07 20.38 -9.67
CA ASN A 235 -0.54 19.10 -9.16
C ASN A 235 -0.30 19.12 -7.65
N GLU A 236 0.43 20.11 -7.15
CA GLU A 236 0.71 20.26 -5.72
C GLU A 236 -0.56 20.58 -4.92
N ALA A 237 -1.44 21.43 -5.47
CA ALA A 237 -2.73 21.73 -4.85
C ALA A 237 -3.61 20.48 -4.72
N PHE A 238 -3.58 19.61 -5.74
CA PHE A 238 -4.25 18.31 -5.71
C PHE A 238 -3.66 17.40 -4.61
N MET A 239 -2.33 17.41 -4.43
CA MET A 239 -1.70 16.64 -3.34
C MET A 239 -2.12 17.12 -1.95
N VAL A 240 -2.23 18.43 -1.76
CA VAL A 240 -2.76 19.02 -0.52
C VAL A 240 -4.21 18.60 -0.29
N PHE A 241 -5.05 18.67 -1.33
CA PHE A 241 -6.44 18.21 -1.28
C PHE A 241 -6.54 16.72 -0.90
N ALA A 242 -5.74 15.85 -1.53
CA ALA A 242 -5.68 14.43 -1.22
C ALA A 242 -5.25 14.19 0.24
N GLY A 243 -4.32 15.01 0.77
CA GLY A 243 -3.90 14.99 2.17
C GLY A 243 -5.05 15.26 3.15
N PHE A 244 -5.94 16.21 2.85
CA PHE A 244 -7.15 16.44 3.65
C PHE A 244 -8.11 15.25 3.59
N GLY A 245 -8.27 14.63 2.42
CA GLY A 245 -9.07 13.41 2.26
C GLY A 245 -8.56 12.26 3.13
N LEU A 246 -7.24 12.03 3.12
CA LEU A 246 -6.61 11.03 3.98
C LEU A 246 -6.83 11.32 5.48
N ALA A 247 -6.64 12.58 5.90
CA ALA A 247 -6.86 12.97 7.29
C ALA A 247 -8.31 12.70 7.75
N PHE A 248 -9.28 12.98 6.87
CA PHE A 248 -10.68 12.65 7.13
C PHE A 248 -10.89 11.13 7.28
N ASN A 249 -10.31 10.31 6.39
CA ASN A 249 -10.40 8.85 6.48
C ASN A 249 -9.80 8.32 7.79
N ILE A 250 -8.63 8.83 8.20
CA ILE A 250 -8.00 8.48 9.49
C ILE A 250 -8.94 8.74 10.66
N ILE A 251 -9.58 9.91 10.70
CA ILE A 251 -10.51 10.27 11.77
C ILE A 251 -11.72 9.32 11.79
N VAL A 252 -12.30 9.05 10.62
CA VAL A 252 -13.47 8.17 10.48
C VAL A 252 -13.16 6.73 10.90
N SER A 253 -12.08 6.14 10.38
CA SER A 253 -11.69 4.77 10.73
C SER A 253 -11.36 4.64 12.22
N CYS A 254 -10.66 5.62 12.82
CA CYS A 254 -10.42 5.65 14.26
C CYS A 254 -11.73 5.68 15.06
N SER A 255 -12.71 6.48 14.63
CA SER A 255 -14.03 6.57 15.26
C SER A 255 -14.80 5.24 15.18
N ASN A 256 -14.78 4.59 14.02
CA ASN A 256 -15.44 3.30 13.79
C ASN A 256 -14.83 2.19 14.65
N VAL A 257 -13.49 2.10 14.72
CA VAL A 257 -12.80 1.12 15.58
C VAL A 257 -13.06 1.39 17.06
N SER A 258 -13.06 2.66 17.49
CA SER A 258 -13.38 3.03 18.88
C SER A 258 -14.80 2.59 19.25
N THR A 259 -15.77 2.81 18.37
CA THR A 259 -17.16 2.41 18.55
C THR A 259 -17.32 0.88 18.61
N ALA A 260 -16.66 0.15 17.71
CA ALA A 260 -16.66 -1.31 17.72
C ALA A 260 -16.03 -1.89 19.00
N THR A 261 -14.96 -1.28 19.50
CA THR A 261 -14.26 -1.70 20.71
C THR A 261 -15.09 -1.44 21.97
N ARG A 262 -15.76 -0.28 22.06
CA ARG A 262 -16.67 0.06 23.16
C ARG A 262 -17.85 -0.90 23.23
N THR A 263 -18.47 -1.21 22.09
CA THR A 263 -19.62 -2.14 22.01
C THR A 263 -19.25 -3.53 22.51
N LYS A 264 -18.05 -4.04 22.16
CA LYS A 264 -17.53 -5.32 22.67
C LYS A 264 -17.31 -5.29 24.18
N SER A 265 -16.80 -4.19 24.74
CA SER A 265 -16.60 -4.02 26.18
C SER A 265 -17.93 -4.03 26.95
N THR A 266 -18.94 -3.30 26.47
CA THR A 266 -20.29 -3.27 27.09
C THR A 266 -20.99 -4.63 27.01
N SER A 267 -20.82 -5.38 25.92
CA SER A 267 -21.36 -6.75 25.82
C SER A 267 -20.73 -7.70 26.83
N LYS A 268 -19.41 -7.61 27.04
CA LYS A 268 -18.70 -8.38 28.07
C LYS A 268 -19.19 -8.01 29.49
N SER A 269 -19.39 -6.71 29.77
CA SER A 269 -19.84 -6.26 31.09
C SER A 269 -21.28 -6.69 31.42
N LYS A 270 -22.17 -6.76 30.41
CA LYS A 270 -23.55 -7.25 30.58
C LYS A 270 -23.62 -8.76 30.83
N LEU A 271 -22.73 -9.55 30.21
CA LEU A 271 -22.66 -11.00 30.44
C LEU A 271 -22.07 -11.35 31.83
N SER A 272 -21.33 -10.43 32.45
CA SER A 272 -20.73 -10.61 33.79
C SER A 272 -21.59 -10.11 34.96
N LEU A 273 -22.84 -9.68 34.72
CA LEU A 273 -23.76 -9.33 35.82
C LEU A 273 -24.28 -10.62 36.48
N PRO A 274 -24.09 -10.83 37.79
CA PRO A 274 -24.63 -12.00 38.45
C PRO A 274 -26.15 -11.90 38.44
N THR A 275 -26.82 -12.92 37.89
CA THR A 275 -28.24 -13.16 38.15
C THR A 275 -28.42 -13.24 39.66
N ALA A 276 -29.10 -12.25 40.22
CA ALA A 276 -29.46 -12.23 41.63
C ALA A 276 -30.45 -13.37 41.91
N ASN A 277 -29.92 -14.52 42.33
CA ASN A 277 -30.69 -15.53 43.05
C ASN A 277 -29.88 -15.93 44.28
N GLY A 278 -30.52 -15.76 45.43
CA GLY A 278 -29.92 -15.93 46.75
C GLY A 278 -29.43 -17.35 47.01
N GLY A 279 -28.30 -17.42 47.72
CA GLY A 279 -27.71 -18.66 48.23
C GLY A 279 -26.43 -18.33 49.01
N THR A 280 -26.38 -18.79 50.25
CA THR A 280 -25.41 -18.56 51.34
C THR A 280 -23.91 -18.63 51.00
N PRO A 281 -23.03 -17.97 51.79
CA PRO A 281 -21.59 -17.91 51.54
C PRO A 281 -20.87 -19.12 52.14
N ASN A 282 -20.19 -19.91 51.33
CA ASN A 282 -19.12 -20.80 51.79
C ASN A 282 -18.16 -21.13 50.63
N GLY A 283 -16.85 -21.03 50.90
CA GLY A 283 -15.84 -21.79 50.18
C GLY A 283 -14.98 -21.03 49.16
N THR A 284 -13.70 -20.89 49.53
CA THR A 284 -12.51 -20.85 48.67
C THR A 284 -12.38 -19.73 47.63
N SER A 285 -11.48 -18.79 47.93
CA SER A 285 -10.94 -17.80 46.99
C SER A 285 -10.19 -18.47 45.84
N VAL A 286 -10.84 -18.58 44.69
CA VAL A 286 -10.18 -18.88 43.40
C VAL A 286 -9.30 -17.67 43.03
N PRO A 287 -8.02 -17.84 42.66
CA PRO A 287 -7.19 -16.73 42.23
C PRO A 287 -7.77 -16.14 40.94
N LYS A 288 -8.13 -14.85 40.98
CA LYS A 288 -8.53 -14.08 39.79
C LYS A 288 -7.38 -14.14 38.78
N GLY A 289 -7.55 -14.93 37.72
CA GLY A 289 -6.66 -14.91 36.56
C GLY A 289 -6.53 -13.48 36.06
N LYS A 290 -5.28 -13.03 35.86
CA LYS A 290 -4.99 -11.70 35.30
C LYS A 290 -5.72 -11.57 33.96
N ALA A 291 -6.69 -10.67 33.88
CA ALA A 291 -7.32 -10.30 32.62
C ALA A 291 -6.21 -9.86 31.64
N LYS A 292 -6.02 -10.63 30.57
CA LYS A 292 -5.08 -10.33 29.49
C LYS A 292 -5.51 -8.96 28.94
N ARG A 293 -4.64 -7.94 29.05
CA ARG A 293 -4.90 -6.60 28.50
C ARG A 293 -5.22 -6.76 27.02
N ASP A 294 -6.44 -6.43 26.61
CA ASP A 294 -6.78 -6.21 25.21
C ASP A 294 -5.76 -5.17 24.68
N THR A 295 -4.94 -5.55 23.69
CA THR A 295 -3.94 -4.66 23.11
C THR A 295 -4.66 -3.43 22.55
N ASN A 296 -4.15 -2.23 22.89
CA ASN A 296 -4.73 -1.00 22.37
C ASN A 296 -4.71 -1.04 20.83
N PRO A 297 -5.88 -0.95 20.14
CA PRO A 297 -5.96 -1.02 18.69
C PRO A 297 -5.00 -0.06 17.96
N LEU A 298 -4.70 1.09 18.56
CA LEU A 298 -3.79 2.09 17.99
C LEU A 298 -2.33 1.61 17.96
N LEU A 299 -1.91 0.72 18.88
CA LEU A 299 -0.57 0.15 18.84
C LEU A 299 -0.36 -0.73 17.60
N LEU A 300 -1.44 -1.24 17.01
CA LEU A 300 -1.39 -2.01 15.77
C LEU A 300 -1.22 -1.13 14.52
N LEU A 301 -1.16 0.20 14.67
CA LEU A 301 -0.75 1.11 13.59
C LEU A 301 0.78 1.33 13.55
N LEU A 302 1.50 1.02 14.64
CA LEU A 302 2.96 1.21 14.72
C LEU A 302 3.74 0.52 13.59
N PRO A 303 3.40 -0.72 13.14
CA PRO A 303 4.11 -1.37 12.04
C PRO A 303 4.19 -0.52 10.78
N PHE A 304 3.11 0.18 10.43
CA PHE A 304 3.07 1.07 9.28
C PHE A 304 4.08 2.22 9.44
N PHE A 305 4.04 2.91 10.58
CA PHE A 305 4.94 4.05 10.84
C PHE A 305 6.41 3.64 10.91
N ILE A 306 6.72 2.48 11.49
CA ILE A 306 8.08 1.93 11.51
C ILE A 306 8.56 1.68 10.08
N SER A 307 7.77 0.98 9.28
CA SER A 307 8.12 0.67 7.89
C SER A 307 8.32 1.95 7.07
N VAL A 308 7.41 2.92 7.17
CA VAL A 308 7.52 4.20 6.45
C VAL A 308 8.79 4.96 6.87
N SER A 309 9.08 5.03 8.17
CA SER A 309 10.23 5.76 8.69
C SER A 309 11.56 5.17 8.19
N ILE A 310 11.67 3.84 8.14
CA ILE A 310 12.85 3.16 7.59
C ILE A 310 13.04 3.51 6.11
N GLN A 311 11.97 3.45 5.32
CA GLN A 311 12.05 3.67 3.87
C GLN A 311 12.36 5.13 3.54
N ILE A 312 11.78 6.09 4.26
CA ILE A 312 12.10 7.53 4.11
C ILE A 312 13.56 7.78 4.47
N ALA A 313 14.02 7.26 5.62
CA ALA A 313 15.38 7.46 6.08
C ALA A 313 16.40 6.89 5.09
N TRP A 314 16.12 5.74 4.49
CA TRP A 314 16.98 5.15 3.47
C TRP A 314 16.97 5.96 2.17
N MET A 315 15.80 6.25 1.62
CA MET A 315 15.67 6.89 0.32
C MET A 315 16.16 8.34 0.30
N GLY A 316 15.97 9.07 1.40
CA GLY A 316 16.37 10.47 1.56
C GLY A 316 17.80 10.67 2.01
N ALA A 317 18.57 9.59 2.24
CA ALA A 317 19.96 9.70 2.66
C ALA A 317 20.83 10.40 1.60
N GLU A 318 21.71 11.29 2.05
CA GLU A 318 22.74 11.93 1.22
C GLU A 318 23.92 10.96 1.03
N LEU A 319 24.10 10.43 -0.19
CA LEU A 319 25.19 9.50 -0.51
C LEU A 319 26.46 10.26 -0.93
N PRO A 320 27.65 9.66 -0.77
CA PRO A 320 28.94 10.32 -1.03
C PRO A 320 29.28 10.50 -2.52
N PHE A 321 28.33 10.28 -3.41
CA PHE A 321 28.48 10.36 -4.86
C PHE A 321 27.18 10.87 -5.49
N SER A 322 27.25 11.33 -6.74
CA SER A 322 26.06 11.65 -7.54
C SER A 322 25.82 10.56 -8.58
N PHE A 323 24.56 10.33 -8.93
CA PHE A 323 24.21 9.51 -10.08
C PHE A 323 24.37 10.35 -11.34
N SER A 324 25.17 9.90 -12.31
CA SER A 324 25.25 10.55 -13.61
C SER A 324 23.88 10.48 -14.29
N THR A 325 23.25 11.63 -14.50
CA THR A 325 22.15 11.74 -15.46
C THR A 325 22.74 11.60 -16.85
N PRO A 326 22.18 10.77 -17.76
CA PRO A 326 22.57 10.83 -19.16
C PRO A 326 22.33 12.27 -19.60
N SER A 327 23.41 12.95 -19.99
CA SER A 327 23.35 14.25 -20.61
C SER A 327 22.38 14.16 -21.78
N SER A 328 21.47 15.12 -21.88
CA SER A 328 20.86 15.46 -23.15
C SER A 328 21.96 15.44 -24.19
N LEU A 329 21.77 14.70 -25.28
CA LEU A 329 22.59 14.78 -26.49
C LEU A 329 22.61 16.25 -26.93
N SER A 330 23.56 17.05 -26.41
CA SER A 330 23.98 18.26 -27.07
C SER A 330 24.68 17.81 -28.34
N ASN A 331 24.15 18.25 -29.48
CA ASN A 331 24.87 18.22 -30.73
C ASN A 331 26.10 19.13 -30.57
N ASP A 332 27.18 18.62 -30.01
CA ASP A 332 28.49 19.27 -30.09
C ASP A 332 29.19 18.74 -31.33
N SER A 333 28.73 19.22 -32.49
CA SER A 333 29.57 19.34 -33.66
C SER A 333 30.41 20.60 -33.49
N ASP A 334 31.52 20.49 -32.78
CA ASP A 334 32.72 21.29 -32.99
C ASP A 334 33.87 20.64 -32.21
N ALA A 335 34.63 19.83 -32.93
CA ALA A 335 35.90 19.32 -32.46
C ALA A 335 36.90 20.47 -32.50
N ASP A 336 37.40 20.88 -31.33
CA ASP A 336 38.69 21.56 -31.26
C ASP A 336 39.60 20.87 -30.24
N LEU A 337 40.79 20.57 -30.73
CA LEU A 337 41.83 19.82 -30.05
C LEU A 337 42.55 20.71 -29.02
N SER A 338 42.42 20.39 -27.74
CA SER A 338 43.49 20.64 -26.78
C SER A 338 43.52 19.57 -25.69
N VAL A 339 44.56 18.75 -25.74
CA VAL A 339 44.97 17.83 -24.68
C VAL A 339 45.42 18.67 -23.47
N VAL A 340 44.72 18.53 -22.35
CA VAL A 340 45.22 18.96 -21.03
C VAL A 340 44.96 17.81 -20.05
N GLU A 341 46.05 17.17 -19.63
CA GLU A 341 46.10 16.25 -18.50
C GLU A 341 45.87 17.01 -17.18
N GLY A 342 45.17 16.35 -16.24
CA GLY A 342 45.38 16.53 -14.80
C GLY A 342 44.67 17.70 -14.12
N GLU A 343 43.47 17.41 -13.58
CA GLU A 343 43.07 17.67 -12.18
C GLU A 343 41.55 17.46 -12.10
N GLU A 344 41.12 16.39 -11.42
CA GLU A 344 39.73 16.26 -10.94
C GLU A 344 39.50 17.36 -9.89
N LYS A 345 39.15 18.56 -10.36
CA LYS A 345 38.52 19.57 -9.51
C LYS A 345 37.18 19.00 -9.07
N PHE A 346 37.14 18.58 -7.80
CA PHE A 346 35.93 18.30 -7.04
C PHE A 346 35.09 19.59 -6.99
N THR A 347 34.34 19.87 -8.05
CA THR A 347 33.32 20.90 -8.06
C THR A 347 32.28 20.49 -7.03
N ALA A 348 32.02 21.36 -6.06
CA ALA A 348 31.00 21.15 -5.05
C ALA A 348 29.72 20.63 -5.72
N SER A 349 29.39 19.37 -5.46
CA SER A 349 28.20 18.70 -5.95
C SER A 349 26.98 19.53 -5.58
N ASP A 350 26.11 19.78 -6.56
CA ASP A 350 24.82 20.44 -6.35
C ASP A 350 24.10 19.74 -5.17
N PRO A 351 23.71 20.45 -4.09
CA PRO A 351 23.14 19.84 -2.90
C PRO A 351 21.78 19.21 -3.23
N GLY A 352 21.78 17.91 -3.56
CA GLY A 352 20.56 17.15 -3.84
C GLY A 352 20.73 15.94 -4.76
N THR A 353 21.82 15.84 -5.55
CA THR A 353 21.95 14.80 -6.59
C THR A 353 22.42 13.43 -6.09
N GLY A 354 22.81 13.34 -4.82
CA GLY A 354 23.38 12.13 -4.22
C GLY A 354 22.39 11.22 -3.51
N SER A 355 21.08 11.38 -3.63
CA SER A 355 20.10 10.53 -2.92
C SER A 355 19.36 9.58 -3.87
N ILE A 356 18.77 8.51 -3.32
CA ILE A 356 18.01 7.53 -4.12
C ILE A 356 16.80 8.19 -4.77
N ILE A 357 16.14 9.13 -4.09
CA ILE A 357 14.96 9.84 -4.60
C ILE A 357 15.23 10.55 -5.94
N HIS A 358 16.41 11.14 -6.11
CA HIS A 358 16.77 11.86 -7.34
C HIS A 358 17.46 10.98 -8.39
N SER A 359 17.59 9.68 -8.14
CA SER A 359 18.30 8.72 -9.00
C SER A 359 17.37 7.86 -9.86
N PRO A 360 17.89 7.17 -10.89
CA PRO A 360 17.15 6.13 -11.62
C PRO A 360 16.68 4.95 -10.75
N LEU A 361 17.23 4.80 -9.54
CA LEU A 361 16.85 3.74 -8.60
C LEU A 361 15.53 4.03 -7.88
N PHE A 362 14.96 5.23 -8.05
CA PHE A 362 13.73 5.64 -7.38
C PHE A 362 12.55 4.68 -7.64
N VAL A 363 12.28 4.33 -8.90
CA VAL A 363 11.17 3.40 -9.24
C VAL A 363 11.43 1.97 -8.72
N PRO A 364 12.60 1.34 -8.96
CA PRO A 364 12.93 0.05 -8.33
C PRO A 364 12.78 0.05 -6.81
N PHE A 365 13.17 1.15 -6.15
CA PHE A 365 13.01 1.33 -4.71
C PHE A 365 11.53 1.35 -4.31
N LEU A 366 10.70 2.16 -4.95
CA LEU A 366 9.25 2.22 -4.69
C LEU A 366 8.57 0.87 -4.93
N LEU A 367 8.94 0.14 -5.98
CA LEU A 367 8.44 -1.22 -6.22
C LEU A 367 8.81 -2.18 -5.07
N SER A 368 10.04 -2.11 -4.57
CA SER A 368 10.48 -2.95 -3.45
C SER A 368 9.71 -2.62 -2.18
N TRP A 369 9.47 -1.34 -1.90
CA TRP A 369 8.65 -0.87 -0.79
C TRP A 369 7.19 -1.34 -0.94
N GLY A 370 6.60 -1.18 -2.13
CA GLY A 370 5.26 -1.65 -2.44
C GLY A 370 5.08 -3.14 -2.21
N LEU A 371 6.03 -3.97 -2.65
CA LEU A 371 6.00 -5.42 -2.43
C LEU A 371 6.10 -5.79 -0.94
N GLN A 372 6.96 -5.10 -0.17
CA GLN A 372 7.05 -5.29 1.28
C GLN A 372 5.73 -4.90 1.97
N PHE A 373 5.10 -3.82 1.53
CA PHE A 373 3.79 -3.40 2.02
C PHE A 373 2.70 -4.43 1.67
N ALA A 374 2.63 -4.88 0.42
CA ALA A 374 1.65 -5.87 -0.03
C ALA A 374 1.77 -7.18 0.75
N TYR A 375 3.01 -7.62 1.06
CA TYR A 375 3.24 -8.74 1.96
C TYR A 375 2.69 -8.48 3.38
N MET A 376 2.98 -7.31 3.95
CA MET A 376 2.52 -6.94 5.29
C MET A 376 0.99 -6.91 5.38
N VAL A 377 0.31 -6.26 4.44
CA VAL A 377 -1.15 -6.18 4.44
C VAL A 377 -1.79 -7.51 4.06
N GLY A 378 -1.18 -8.28 3.16
CA GLY A 378 -1.59 -9.66 2.89
C GLY A 378 -1.66 -10.53 4.15
N ARG A 379 -0.72 -10.36 5.07
CA ARG A 379 -0.77 -11.00 6.40
C ARG A 379 -1.86 -10.45 7.30
N MET A 380 -2.20 -9.16 7.21
CA MET A 380 -3.32 -8.56 7.94
C MET A 380 -4.66 -9.11 7.48
N ILE A 381 -4.85 -9.21 6.16
CA ILE A 381 -6.04 -9.81 5.54
C ILE A 381 -6.15 -11.27 5.95
N LEU A 382 -5.06 -12.03 5.85
CA LEU A 382 -5.02 -13.41 6.32
C LEU A 382 -5.40 -13.54 7.80
N ALA A 383 -4.86 -12.68 8.66
CA ALA A 383 -5.22 -12.65 10.09
C ALA A 383 -6.69 -12.27 10.32
N HIS A 384 -7.28 -11.44 9.45
CA HIS A 384 -8.70 -11.10 9.49
C HIS A 384 -9.58 -12.32 9.15
N VAL A 385 -9.35 -12.95 8.01
CA VAL A 385 -10.20 -14.05 7.49
C VAL A 385 -10.04 -15.35 8.29
N THR A 386 -8.90 -15.53 8.97
CA THR A 386 -8.65 -16.70 9.85
C THR A 386 -9.01 -16.48 11.32
N ARG A 387 -9.56 -15.31 11.67
CA ARG A 387 -9.92 -14.98 13.05
C ARG A 387 -11.16 -15.75 13.51
N SER A 388 -11.09 -16.37 14.69
CA SER A 388 -12.27 -16.96 15.36
C SER A 388 -13.29 -15.86 15.68
N ARG A 389 -14.44 -15.84 14.99
CA ARG A 389 -15.59 -15.01 15.36
C ARG A 389 -16.58 -15.85 16.19
N PRO A 390 -17.17 -15.30 17.27
CA PRO A 390 -18.29 -15.97 17.93
C PRO A 390 -19.46 -16.04 16.94
N SER A 391 -19.93 -17.26 16.66
CA SER A 391 -21.13 -17.50 15.86
C SER A 391 -22.33 -16.84 16.55
N SER A 392 -23.14 -16.09 15.80
CA SER A 392 -24.39 -15.48 16.27
C SER A 392 -25.50 -16.50 16.61
N SER A 393 -25.17 -17.79 16.72
CA SER A 393 -26.14 -18.89 16.86
C SER A 393 -25.82 -19.91 17.96
N SER A 394 -24.84 -19.65 18.85
CA SER A 394 -24.53 -20.56 19.97
C SER A 394 -24.70 -19.86 21.31
N THR A 395 -25.83 -20.10 21.96
CA THR A 395 -26.19 -19.70 23.33
C THR A 395 -25.48 -20.51 24.42
N THR A 396 -24.44 -21.27 24.10
CA THR A 396 -23.67 -22.05 25.07
C THR A 396 -22.38 -21.31 25.41
N ALA A 397 -22.36 -20.71 26.60
CA ALA A 397 -21.27 -19.90 27.14
C ALA A 397 -20.13 -20.74 27.75
N ASP A 398 -19.81 -21.90 27.18
CA ASP A 398 -18.71 -22.75 27.63
C ASP A 398 -17.83 -23.12 26.43
N GLU A 399 -16.51 -23.06 26.63
CA GLU A 399 -15.43 -23.16 25.63
C GLU A 399 -15.13 -21.89 24.82
N GLN A 400 -14.96 -20.77 25.54
CA GLN A 400 -14.06 -19.73 25.08
C GLN A 400 -12.62 -20.12 25.44
N ASP A 401 -11.97 -20.88 24.55
CA ASP A 401 -10.54 -21.18 24.66
C ASP A 401 -9.73 -19.89 24.40
N HIS A 402 -9.55 -19.10 25.45
CA HIS A 402 -8.72 -17.88 25.46
C HIS A 402 -7.22 -18.20 25.65
N SER A 403 -6.81 -19.46 25.49
CA SER A 403 -5.48 -19.95 25.89
C SER A 403 -4.39 -19.95 24.81
N ALA A 404 -4.57 -19.28 23.67
CA ALA A 404 -3.48 -19.12 22.70
C ALA A 404 -2.66 -17.82 22.95
N PRO A 405 -1.39 -17.91 23.41
CA PRO A 405 -0.43 -16.83 23.20
C PRO A 405 -0.17 -16.67 21.70
N ALA A 406 0.00 -15.43 21.23
CA ALA A 406 0.30 -15.06 19.85
C ALA A 406 1.75 -15.46 19.44
N LEU A 407 2.02 -16.76 19.52
CA LEU A 407 3.25 -17.43 19.10
C LEU A 407 3.01 -18.31 17.87
N ASP A 408 1.80 -18.28 17.32
CA ASP A 408 1.24 -19.20 16.32
C ASP A 408 0.96 -18.53 14.96
N GLY A 409 1.35 -17.27 14.74
CA GLY A 409 1.33 -16.63 13.42
C GLY A 409 -0.05 -16.20 12.88
N THR A 410 -1.12 -16.30 13.69
CA THR A 410 -2.51 -15.97 13.30
C THR A 410 -3.02 -14.62 13.83
N GLY A 411 -2.23 -13.95 14.68
CA GLY A 411 -2.52 -12.61 15.18
C GLY A 411 -2.22 -11.52 14.15
N PHE A 412 -2.70 -10.29 14.42
CA PHE A 412 -2.35 -9.12 13.62
C PHE A 412 -0.81 -9.00 13.49
N PRO A 413 -0.26 -8.85 12.28
CA PRO A 413 1.18 -8.83 12.08
C PRO A 413 1.78 -7.52 12.64
N THR A 414 2.62 -7.64 13.67
CA THR A 414 3.30 -6.50 14.30
C THR A 414 4.79 -6.41 13.94
N TRP A 415 5.30 -7.36 13.17
CA TRP A 415 6.72 -7.49 12.85
C TRP A 415 6.94 -7.99 11.43
N ASP A 416 8.01 -7.48 10.81
CA ASP A 416 8.52 -7.92 9.52
C ASP A 416 10.06 -8.05 9.55
N PRO A 417 10.64 -9.24 9.27
CA PRO A 417 12.08 -9.43 9.12
C PRO A 417 12.77 -8.50 8.11
N MET A 418 12.08 -8.07 7.06
CA MET A 418 12.62 -7.12 6.07
C MET A 418 12.92 -5.74 6.68
N TRP A 419 12.37 -5.43 7.85
CA TRP A 419 12.75 -4.21 8.56
C TRP A 419 14.19 -4.27 9.04
N ILE A 420 14.71 -5.43 9.47
CA ILE A 420 16.13 -5.54 9.84
C ILE A 420 17.01 -5.27 8.62
N TRP A 421 16.67 -5.88 7.47
CA TRP A 421 17.36 -5.64 6.20
C TRP A 421 17.31 -4.15 5.82
N SER A 422 16.11 -3.60 5.66
CA SER A 422 15.92 -2.22 5.21
C SER A 422 16.47 -1.19 6.20
N PHE A 423 16.45 -1.49 7.50
CA PHE A 423 16.99 -0.61 8.53
C PHE A 423 18.51 -0.68 8.59
N LEU A 424 19.12 -1.86 8.74
CA LEU A 424 20.57 -1.98 8.93
C LEU A 424 21.33 -1.77 7.62
N ILE A 425 20.94 -2.49 6.57
CA ILE A 425 21.63 -2.48 5.26
C ILE A 425 21.26 -1.22 4.46
N GLY A 426 20.02 -0.78 4.60
CA GLY A 426 19.53 0.42 3.92
C GLY A 426 19.78 1.69 4.72
N ALA A 427 18.87 1.99 5.63
CA ALA A 427 18.80 3.28 6.32
C ALA A 427 20.04 3.62 7.14
N VAL A 428 20.55 2.69 7.96
CA VAL A 428 21.70 2.94 8.84
C VAL A 428 22.98 3.11 8.03
N ASP A 429 23.29 2.18 7.12
CA ASP A 429 24.49 2.26 6.28
C ASP A 429 24.50 3.57 5.45
N ALA A 430 23.39 3.91 4.79
CA ALA A 430 23.28 5.11 3.98
C ALA A 430 23.40 6.41 4.82
N ASN A 431 22.99 6.39 6.09
CA ASN A 431 23.06 7.55 6.99
C ASN A 431 24.27 7.53 7.94
N LEU A 432 25.26 6.65 7.75
CA LEU A 432 26.46 6.60 8.61
C LEU A 432 27.15 7.98 8.80
N PRO A 433 27.29 8.84 7.78
CA PRO A 433 27.83 10.19 7.95
C PRO A 433 27.01 11.06 8.91
N LEU A 434 25.68 11.00 8.81
CA LEU A 434 24.76 11.74 9.67
C LEU A 434 24.78 11.19 11.10
N ILE A 435 24.76 9.87 11.26
CA ILE A 435 24.82 9.20 12.57
C ILE A 435 26.12 9.57 13.29
N HIS A 436 27.26 9.56 12.59
CA HIS A 436 28.53 9.98 13.17
C HIS A 436 28.51 11.45 13.63
N ARG A 437 27.93 12.35 12.82
CA ARG A 437 27.74 13.77 13.19
C ARG A 437 26.90 13.90 14.46
N VAL A 438 25.76 13.22 14.54
CA VAL A 438 24.88 13.25 15.71
C VAL A 438 25.57 12.69 16.96
N LEU A 439 26.28 11.56 16.84
CA LEU A 439 27.00 10.96 17.96
C LEU A 439 28.11 11.87 18.48
N TYR A 440 28.81 12.59 17.61
CA TYR A 440 29.79 13.60 18.05
C TYR A 440 29.15 14.73 18.85
N TYR A 441 27.97 15.23 18.43
CA TYR A 441 27.27 16.27 19.18
C TYR A 441 26.78 15.79 20.56
N ILE A 442 26.39 14.52 20.68
CA ILE A 442 25.90 13.95 21.95
C ILE A 442 27.07 13.52 22.85
N PHE A 443 28.14 12.97 22.28
CA PHE A 443 29.27 12.37 22.99
C PHE A 443 30.63 12.86 22.45
N PRO A 444 30.94 14.18 22.53
CA PRO A 444 32.11 14.77 21.86
C PRO A 444 33.47 14.23 22.34
N VAL A 445 33.53 13.69 23.57
CA VAL A 445 34.75 13.12 24.17
C VAL A 445 35.11 11.75 23.59
N MET A 446 34.17 11.05 22.94
CA MET A 446 34.36 9.68 22.41
C MET A 446 34.67 9.64 20.90
N THR A 447 34.69 10.79 20.22
CA THR A 447 34.69 10.87 18.76
C THR A 447 35.83 11.75 18.25
N HIS A 448 36.71 11.19 17.40
CA HIS A 448 37.88 11.89 16.85
C HIS A 448 37.47 13.03 15.89
N PRO A 449 37.87 14.29 16.17
CA PRO A 449 37.45 15.46 15.39
C PRO A 449 37.97 15.45 13.94
N ASP A 450 39.09 14.78 13.66
CA ASP A 450 39.68 14.68 12.31
C ASP A 450 38.81 13.87 11.34
N LEU A 451 38.04 12.91 11.86
CA LEU A 451 37.15 12.07 11.06
C LEU A 451 35.90 12.84 10.59
N LEU A 452 35.47 13.86 11.32
CA LEU A 452 34.37 14.73 10.88
C LEU A 452 34.80 15.69 9.79
N ARG A 453 36.05 16.17 9.84
CA ARG A 453 36.63 17.01 8.79
C ARG A 453 36.75 16.29 7.44
N SER A 454 36.80 14.96 7.47
CA SER A 454 36.87 14.09 6.28
C SER A 454 35.52 13.50 5.85
N GLY A 455 34.39 14.01 6.37
CA GLY A 455 33.03 13.61 5.95
C GLY A 455 32.35 12.58 6.85
N GLY A 456 32.98 12.16 7.95
CA GLY A 456 32.42 11.23 8.93
C GLY A 456 32.55 9.75 8.55
N TRP A 457 31.77 8.89 9.22
CA TRP A 457 31.74 7.46 8.88
C TRP A 457 31.22 7.26 7.47
N LYS A 458 31.98 6.53 6.64
CA LYS A 458 31.61 6.27 5.25
C LYS A 458 30.64 5.08 5.17
N PRO A 459 29.57 5.19 4.37
CA PRO A 459 28.74 4.03 4.02
C PRO A 459 29.59 2.92 3.40
N VAL A 460 29.27 1.66 3.70
CA VAL A 460 29.93 0.49 3.11
C VAL A 460 29.15 0.03 1.89
N LEU A 461 27.85 -0.19 2.06
CA LEU A 461 26.96 -0.70 1.02
C LEU A 461 26.45 0.40 0.09
N HIS A 462 26.46 1.65 0.56
CA HIS A 462 26.17 2.86 -0.23
C HIS A 462 27.42 3.69 -0.51
N SER A 463 28.55 3.04 -0.72
CA SER A 463 29.84 3.69 -1.01
C SER A 463 29.99 4.15 -2.46
N SER A 464 29.27 3.53 -3.40
CA SER A 464 29.36 3.83 -4.85
C SER A 464 28.03 3.61 -5.58
N PRO A 465 27.81 4.21 -6.77
CA PRO A 465 26.59 4.02 -7.55
C PRO A 465 26.28 2.54 -7.85
N PHE A 466 27.32 1.76 -8.16
CA PHE A 466 27.18 0.33 -8.47
C PHE A 466 26.70 -0.46 -7.25
N MET A 467 27.31 -0.25 -6.08
CA MET A 467 26.93 -0.96 -4.85
C MET A 467 25.51 -0.59 -4.42
N THR A 468 25.15 0.69 -4.45
CA THR A 468 23.77 1.12 -4.15
C THR A 468 22.76 0.51 -5.11
N THR A 469 23.09 0.47 -6.41
CA THR A 469 22.26 -0.20 -7.42
C THR A 469 22.05 -1.67 -7.06
N LEU A 470 23.14 -2.40 -6.75
CA LEU A 470 23.08 -3.80 -6.37
C LEU A 470 22.19 -4.01 -5.13
N VAL A 471 22.31 -3.17 -4.10
CA VAL A 471 21.50 -3.29 -2.87
C VAL A 471 20.02 -3.05 -3.16
N VAL A 472 19.67 -2.01 -3.93
CA VAL A 472 18.27 -1.69 -4.26
C VAL A 472 17.64 -2.81 -5.09
N TYR A 473 18.30 -3.27 -6.15
CA TYR A 473 17.76 -4.37 -6.98
C TYR A 473 17.73 -5.70 -6.25
N THR A 474 18.72 -5.99 -5.39
CA THR A 474 18.68 -7.18 -4.52
C THR A 474 17.48 -7.12 -3.59
N THR A 475 17.20 -5.95 -3.01
CA THR A 475 16.04 -5.73 -2.14
C THR A 475 14.73 -5.92 -2.89
N LEU A 476 14.64 -5.43 -4.13
CA LEU A 476 13.50 -5.65 -5.02
C LEU A 476 13.28 -7.14 -5.31
N VAL A 477 14.33 -7.87 -5.68
CA VAL A 477 14.26 -9.32 -5.96
C VAL A 477 13.85 -10.11 -4.72
N ILE A 478 14.45 -9.82 -3.55
CA ILE A 478 14.07 -10.46 -2.29
C ILE A 478 12.60 -10.19 -1.96
N SER A 479 12.14 -8.95 -2.12
CA SER A 479 10.75 -8.56 -1.86
C SER A 479 9.78 -9.28 -2.81
N LEU A 480 10.14 -9.40 -4.09
CA LEU A 480 9.35 -10.10 -5.11
C LEU A 480 9.26 -11.60 -4.80
N VAL A 481 10.39 -12.26 -4.55
CA VAL A 481 10.43 -13.69 -4.21
C VAL A 481 9.63 -13.95 -2.95
N ARG A 482 9.80 -13.13 -1.92
CA ARG A 482 9.07 -13.27 -0.65
C ARG A 482 7.56 -13.13 -0.83
N TYR A 483 7.10 -12.12 -1.59
CA TYR A 483 5.68 -11.95 -1.89
C TYR A 483 5.14 -13.11 -2.74
N GLY A 484 5.88 -13.53 -3.76
CA GLY A 484 5.49 -14.67 -4.60
C GLY A 484 5.38 -15.98 -3.82
N VAL A 485 6.35 -16.28 -2.95
CA VAL A 485 6.31 -17.45 -2.06
C VAL A 485 5.11 -17.36 -1.10
N PHE A 486 4.87 -16.20 -0.52
CA PHE A 486 3.71 -15.98 0.35
C PHE A 486 2.38 -16.29 -0.35
N VAL A 487 2.13 -15.65 -1.49
CA VAL A 487 0.87 -15.80 -2.23
C VAL A 487 0.69 -17.25 -2.71
N THR A 488 1.74 -17.87 -3.24
CA THR A 488 1.67 -19.26 -3.71
C THR A 488 1.39 -20.26 -2.57
N MET A 489 2.04 -20.10 -1.42
CA MET A 489 1.80 -20.96 -0.25
C MET A 489 0.38 -20.79 0.29
N VAL A 490 -0.06 -19.54 0.48
CA VAL A 490 -1.39 -19.23 1.01
C VAL A 490 -2.49 -19.73 0.07
N ILE A 491 -2.41 -19.41 -1.23
CA ILE A 491 -3.40 -19.87 -2.22
C ILE A 491 -3.46 -21.40 -2.22
N ARG A 492 -2.31 -22.08 -2.22
CA ARG A 492 -2.25 -23.54 -2.25
C ARG A 492 -2.95 -24.16 -1.04
N GLU A 493 -2.65 -23.68 0.16
CA GLU A 493 -3.20 -24.24 1.40
C GLU A 493 -4.69 -23.93 1.55
N VAL A 494 -5.11 -22.69 1.28
CA VAL A 494 -6.52 -22.29 1.33
C VAL A 494 -7.34 -23.06 0.27
N THR A 495 -6.82 -23.19 -0.95
CA THR A 495 -7.44 -23.99 -2.03
C THR A 495 -7.60 -25.45 -1.61
N ALA A 496 -6.54 -26.04 -1.05
CA ALA A 496 -6.56 -27.44 -0.61
C ALA A 496 -7.54 -27.67 0.54
N TYR A 497 -7.60 -26.74 1.49
CA TYR A 497 -8.46 -26.83 2.67
C TYR A 497 -9.94 -26.60 2.37
N LEU A 498 -10.26 -25.57 1.57
CA LEU A 498 -11.64 -25.23 1.21
C LEU A 498 -12.18 -26.12 0.08
N GLY A 499 -11.29 -26.74 -0.70
CA GLY A 499 -11.67 -27.48 -1.90
C GLY A 499 -12.27 -26.58 -2.97
N ILE A 500 -11.80 -25.33 -3.09
CA ILE A 500 -12.24 -24.35 -4.10
C ILE A 500 -11.02 -23.95 -4.91
N ALA A 501 -11.03 -24.17 -6.22
CA ALA A 501 -9.89 -23.83 -7.07
C ALA A 501 -9.79 -22.32 -7.31
N CYS A 502 -8.57 -21.77 -7.22
CA CYS A 502 -8.34 -20.33 -7.38
C CYS A 502 -8.63 -19.84 -8.82
N PHE A 503 -8.10 -20.51 -9.83
CA PHE A 503 -8.14 -20.06 -11.24
C PHE A 503 -9.01 -20.93 -12.16
N ARG A 504 -9.84 -21.81 -11.59
CA ARG A 504 -10.76 -22.67 -12.35
C ARG A 504 -12.09 -22.72 -11.62
N VAL A 505 -13.19 -22.85 -12.36
CA VAL A 505 -14.54 -22.99 -11.81
C VAL A 505 -14.77 -24.44 -11.35
N LEU A 506 -13.99 -24.85 -10.35
CA LEU A 506 -13.95 -26.21 -9.82
C LEU A 506 -14.07 -26.21 -8.30
N ARG A 507 -14.81 -27.19 -7.78
CA ARG A 507 -14.99 -27.45 -6.35
C ARG A 507 -14.83 -28.94 -6.06
N ARG A 508 -14.30 -29.28 -4.89
CA ARG A 508 -14.29 -30.66 -4.39
C ARG A 508 -15.69 -31.08 -3.96
N ASP A 509 -16.13 -32.25 -4.42
CA ASP A 509 -17.38 -32.87 -3.97
C ASP A 509 -17.19 -33.59 -2.62
N GLY A 510 -18.22 -34.31 -2.15
CA GLY A 510 -18.18 -35.04 -0.88
C GLY A 510 -17.16 -36.19 -0.84
N GLU A 511 -16.70 -36.66 -2.01
CA GLU A 511 -15.68 -37.71 -2.15
C GLU A 511 -14.27 -37.11 -2.26
N GLY A 512 -14.16 -35.78 -2.36
CA GLY A 512 -12.89 -35.06 -2.47
C GLY A 512 -12.41 -34.83 -3.92
N GLU A 513 -13.20 -35.25 -4.91
CA GLU A 513 -12.87 -35.14 -6.33
C GLU A 513 -13.22 -33.75 -6.90
N TRP A 514 -12.38 -33.23 -7.80
CA TRP A 514 -12.61 -31.92 -8.41
C TRP A 514 -13.69 -32.01 -9.49
N ARG A 515 -14.81 -31.30 -9.29
CA ARG A 515 -15.96 -31.23 -10.21
C ARG A 515 -16.29 -29.78 -10.56
N ASN A 516 -17.09 -29.56 -11.60
CA ASN A 516 -17.58 -28.22 -11.92
C ASN A 516 -18.38 -27.66 -10.73
N ALA A 517 -18.12 -26.42 -10.35
CA ALA A 517 -18.75 -25.82 -9.17
C ALA A 517 -20.30 -25.78 -9.25
N GLY A 518 -20.86 -25.63 -10.46
CA GLY A 518 -22.31 -25.66 -10.68
C GLY A 518 -22.94 -27.02 -10.38
N GLU A 519 -22.24 -28.12 -10.69
CA GLU A 519 -22.73 -29.50 -10.48
C GLU A 519 -22.69 -29.89 -9.00
N VAL A 520 -21.72 -29.38 -8.25
CA VAL A 520 -21.57 -29.63 -6.81
C VAL A 520 -22.64 -28.87 -6.02
N ALA A 521 -23.00 -27.66 -6.44
CA ALA A 521 -24.03 -26.85 -5.80
C ALA A 521 -25.42 -27.52 -5.90
N THR A 522 -25.77 -28.09 -7.05
CA THR A 522 -27.06 -28.76 -7.29
C THR A 522 -27.27 -30.07 -6.51
N LYS A 523 -26.22 -30.64 -5.89
CA LYS A 523 -26.32 -31.88 -5.10
C LYS A 523 -26.48 -31.64 -3.59
N ARG A 524 -26.47 -30.38 -3.13
CA ARG A 524 -26.61 -30.00 -1.71
C ARG A 524 -28.00 -29.45 -1.35
N ASP A 525 -28.88 -29.29 -2.34
CA ASP A 525 -30.32 -29.07 -2.17
C ASP A 525 -31.04 -30.42 -2.23
#